data_AF-A0A1Q5K768-F1
#
_entry.id   AF-A0A1Q5K768-F1
#
_cell.length_a   1.000
_cell.length_b   1.000
_cell.length_c   1.000
_cell.angle_alpha   90.00
_cell.angle_beta   90.00
_cell.angle_gamma   90.00
#
_symmetry.space_group_name_H-M   'P 1'
#
loop_
_entity.id
_entity.type
_entity.pdbx_description
1 polymer ?
#
loop_
_entity_poly.entity_id
_entity_poly.type
_entity_poly.pdbx_seq_one_letter_code
_entity_poly.pdbx_strand_id
1 'polypeptide(L)'
;MTDDRQDDQRVFDVAIIGGGIGGTMLGAILARHGVRVLLLEGSGHPRFAIGESTVPETTFGLRVLARRYDVPEIEHLATNGALRRHVSSNCGVKRNFGFVYHREGEPTRAKECTQYPTWGPPLGPDSHYFRQDVDAYMFHVAVSYGATAYTHTLVDDVKFEEDGATVVTREKGTFQASYVVDAGGMRALLPERLGLRQEPPYRTRSRTIFTHMVNVRPFDTVAPPREEHKMPSPFSQGTLHHLFEGGWFWVIPFDNHANGTSELCSVGVNLDLERYPRPDGMSAEEEFWSHVRRFPSVARQFEHARSVRPYVSTDRTQFSSQTVVGDRWCLLPHASDFIDPLFSSGLAVTVMSLNALGHRLIDAVRQDDFATERFTYLETWIKRMFRFYDDLVSCSYISFDDFELWNAWNRVWTITTLYGTNAQNQVAVKFEKTHDRAVFDALEQPPYRGLQGIDNPWVERLFNQSRDAVLAYRDGQLTKDETVARIFELLRESELCPDVWGTLDPEDRCPAGVFTLWPLMRILLWGKFRSPRHVRGAYFTGGARMIGREAVEAGATDLRRGTSLVQQTVRDMWVNWNRDWTRRPAPRTVEPEGRQSK
;
A
#
# COMPACT_ATOMS: atom_id res chain seq x y z
N MET A 1 6.51 -50.64 -2.02
CA MET A 1 7.70 -49.76 -2.20
C MET A 1 7.47 -48.58 -3.15
N THR A 2 6.39 -48.53 -3.93
CA THR A 2 6.00 -47.35 -4.73
C THR A 2 5.05 -46.39 -4.02
N ASP A 3 4.30 -46.87 -3.00
CA ASP A 3 3.31 -46.08 -2.24
C ASP A 3 3.96 -45.08 -1.27
N ASP A 4 4.93 -45.52 -0.45
CA ASP A 4 5.61 -44.66 0.54
C ASP A 4 6.33 -43.45 -0.08
N ARG A 5 6.81 -43.55 -1.33
CA ARG A 5 7.45 -42.41 -2.02
C ARG A 5 6.45 -41.40 -2.56
N GLN A 6 5.20 -41.82 -2.78
CA GLN A 6 4.12 -40.95 -3.25
C GLN A 6 3.49 -40.18 -2.07
N ASP A 7 3.45 -40.81 -0.89
CA ASP A 7 3.05 -40.16 0.37
C ASP A 7 4.06 -39.11 0.84
N ASP A 8 5.37 -39.38 0.80
CA ASP A 8 6.41 -38.40 1.21
C ASP A 8 6.42 -37.13 0.32
N GLN A 9 5.93 -37.22 -0.92
CA GLN A 9 5.77 -36.06 -1.83
C GLN A 9 4.56 -35.16 -1.51
N ARG A 10 3.69 -35.57 -0.58
CA ARG A 10 2.48 -34.83 -0.19
C ARG A 10 2.53 -34.31 1.25
N VAL A 11 3.67 -34.47 1.93
CA VAL A 11 3.92 -33.95 3.28
C VAL A 11 4.80 -32.70 3.20
N PHE A 12 4.34 -31.63 3.84
CA PHE A 12 5.00 -30.33 3.84
C PHE A 12 5.17 -29.81 5.26
N ASP A 13 6.08 -28.86 5.44
CA ASP A 13 6.26 -28.23 6.74
C ASP A 13 5.25 -27.07 6.86
N VAL A 14 5.03 -26.32 5.77
CA VAL A 14 4.07 -25.21 5.73
C VAL A 14 3.25 -25.25 4.44
N ALA A 15 1.92 -25.22 4.57
CA ALA A 15 1.00 -24.97 3.47
C ALA A 15 0.53 -23.50 3.46
N ILE A 16 0.57 -22.85 2.31
CA ILE A 16 0.12 -21.48 2.10
C ILE A 16 -1.08 -21.49 1.15
N ILE A 17 -2.23 -21.01 1.62
CA ILE A 17 -3.47 -20.91 0.86
C ILE A 17 -3.57 -19.51 0.26
N GLY A 18 -3.42 -19.38 -1.04
CA GLY A 18 -3.48 -18.12 -1.80
C GLY A 18 -2.14 -17.74 -2.45
N GLY A 19 -2.14 -17.61 -3.77
CA GLY A 19 -0.99 -17.22 -4.59
C GLY A 19 -0.87 -15.72 -4.84
N GLY A 20 -1.45 -14.89 -3.96
CA GLY A 20 -1.22 -13.44 -4.01
C GLY A 20 0.17 -13.04 -3.50
N ILE A 21 0.58 -11.80 -3.76
CA ILE A 21 1.91 -11.27 -3.42
C ILE A 21 2.38 -11.60 -1.99
N GLY A 22 1.50 -11.53 -0.98
CA GLY A 22 1.84 -11.84 0.41
C GLY A 22 2.19 -13.32 0.61
N GLY A 23 1.35 -14.23 0.12
CA GLY A 23 1.58 -15.67 0.19
C GLY A 23 2.82 -16.11 -0.60
N THR A 24 3.04 -15.54 -1.79
CA THR A 24 4.20 -15.87 -2.62
C THR A 24 5.51 -15.30 -2.08
N MET A 25 5.50 -14.10 -1.47
CA MET A 25 6.69 -13.59 -0.77
C MET A 25 7.05 -14.46 0.43
N LEU A 26 6.05 -14.86 1.24
CA LEU A 26 6.28 -15.78 2.35
C LEU A 26 6.80 -17.13 1.86
N GLY A 27 6.19 -17.70 0.82
CA GLY A 27 6.63 -18.96 0.24
C GLY A 27 8.08 -18.92 -0.26
N ALA A 28 8.48 -17.84 -0.92
CA ALA A 28 9.87 -17.63 -1.33
C ALA A 28 10.82 -17.54 -0.14
N ILE A 29 10.45 -16.79 0.91
CA ILE A 29 11.23 -16.67 2.15
C ILE A 29 11.40 -18.04 2.82
N LEU A 30 10.32 -18.78 3.02
CA LEU A 30 10.37 -20.08 3.70
C LEU A 30 11.17 -21.10 2.89
N ALA A 31 10.90 -21.23 1.58
CA ALA A 31 11.59 -22.17 0.70
C ALA A 31 13.10 -21.88 0.61
N ARG A 32 13.48 -20.59 0.52
CA ARG A 32 14.89 -20.15 0.56
C ARG A 32 15.63 -20.65 1.81
N HIS A 33 14.93 -20.80 2.93
CA HIS A 33 15.49 -21.21 4.22
C HIS A 33 15.29 -22.70 4.54
N GLY A 34 14.96 -23.51 3.52
CA GLY A 34 14.90 -24.97 3.62
C GLY A 34 13.59 -25.54 4.15
N VAL A 35 12.56 -24.72 4.29
CA VAL A 35 11.21 -25.17 4.66
C VAL A 35 10.55 -25.79 3.43
N ARG A 36 9.95 -26.98 3.56
CA ARG A 36 9.13 -27.61 2.52
C ARG A 36 7.79 -26.89 2.43
N VAL A 37 7.65 -26.04 1.43
CA VAL A 37 6.45 -25.20 1.24
C VAL A 37 5.53 -25.80 0.19
N LEU A 38 4.25 -25.90 0.53
CA LEU A 38 3.15 -26.09 -0.41
C LEU A 38 2.44 -24.75 -0.64
N LEU A 39 2.30 -24.32 -1.89
CA LEU A 39 1.58 -23.09 -2.24
C LEU A 39 0.39 -23.43 -3.14
N LEU A 40 -0.82 -23.12 -2.68
CA LEU A 40 -2.07 -23.47 -3.36
C LEU A 40 -2.81 -22.20 -3.79
N GLU A 41 -3.06 -22.04 -5.08
CA GLU A 41 -3.83 -20.93 -5.65
C GLU A 41 -5.05 -21.48 -6.39
N GLY A 42 -6.24 -21.05 -5.96
CA GLY A 42 -7.51 -21.51 -6.53
C GLY A 42 -7.75 -21.05 -7.97
N SER A 43 -7.08 -19.97 -8.40
CA SER A 43 -7.10 -19.47 -9.77
C SER A 43 -5.78 -19.71 -10.51
N GLY A 44 -5.58 -19.11 -11.67
CA GLY A 44 -4.32 -19.18 -12.43
C GLY A 44 -3.64 -17.82 -12.51
N HIS A 45 -2.31 -17.80 -12.61
CA HIS A 45 -1.57 -16.59 -12.99
C HIS A 45 -1.42 -16.52 -14.52
N PRO A 46 -1.48 -15.32 -15.12
CA PRO A 46 -1.76 -14.01 -14.51
C PRO A 46 -3.25 -13.84 -14.15
N ARG A 47 -3.55 -13.15 -13.04
CA ARG A 47 -4.93 -12.79 -12.64
C ARG A 47 -5.04 -11.38 -12.07
N PHE A 48 -6.22 -10.79 -12.20
CA PHE A 48 -6.54 -9.51 -11.59
C PHE A 48 -6.50 -9.57 -10.06
N ALA A 49 -6.01 -8.49 -9.45
CA ALA A 49 -6.17 -8.17 -8.03
C ALA A 49 -6.06 -6.66 -7.83
N ILE A 50 -6.78 -6.14 -6.82
CA ILE A 50 -6.62 -4.76 -6.34
C ILE A 50 -5.50 -4.66 -5.29
N GLY A 51 -5.15 -3.44 -4.89
CA GLY A 51 -3.99 -3.14 -4.05
C GLY A 51 -2.79 -2.82 -4.93
N GLU A 52 -2.91 -1.71 -5.66
CA GLU A 52 -2.05 -1.37 -6.81
C GLU A 52 -1.13 -0.19 -6.51
N SER A 53 -1.47 0.65 -5.54
CA SER A 53 -0.67 1.81 -5.15
C SER A 53 0.28 1.43 -4.01
N THR A 54 1.59 1.52 -4.21
CA THR A 54 2.57 1.33 -3.13
C THR A 54 2.82 2.63 -2.37
N VAL A 55 3.37 2.53 -1.17
CA VAL A 55 3.77 3.68 -0.34
C VAL A 55 5.23 3.53 0.08
N PRO A 56 5.89 4.59 0.59
CA PRO A 56 7.28 4.48 1.02
C PRO A 56 7.47 3.35 2.03
N GLU A 57 6.53 3.10 2.93
CA GLU A 57 6.62 1.98 3.88
C GLU A 57 6.60 0.60 3.21
N THR A 58 5.90 0.47 2.07
CA THR A 58 5.97 -0.75 1.25
C THR A 58 7.35 -0.86 0.61
N THR A 59 7.84 0.22 0.00
CA THR A 59 9.16 0.28 -0.66
C THR A 59 10.29 -0.08 0.31
N PHE A 60 10.38 0.56 1.47
CA PHE A 60 11.40 0.24 2.48
C PHE A 60 11.15 -1.12 3.17
N GLY A 61 9.90 -1.52 3.37
CA GLY A 61 9.57 -2.85 3.89
C GLY A 61 10.04 -3.99 2.96
N LEU A 62 9.85 -3.86 1.65
CA LEU A 62 10.33 -4.84 0.67
C LEU A 62 11.85 -4.97 0.71
N ARG A 63 12.56 -3.84 0.86
CA ARG A 63 14.00 -3.78 1.05
C ARG A 63 14.47 -4.45 2.34
N VAL A 64 13.70 -4.31 3.42
CA VAL A 64 13.92 -5.02 4.69
C VAL A 64 13.77 -6.53 4.47
N LEU A 65 12.66 -6.99 3.86
CA LEU A 65 12.44 -8.43 3.64
C LEU A 65 13.54 -9.05 2.79
N ALA A 66 13.91 -8.40 1.68
CA ALA A 66 14.96 -8.88 0.79
C ALA A 66 16.28 -9.11 1.53
N ARG A 67 16.69 -8.16 2.38
CA ARG A 67 17.94 -8.20 3.16
C ARG A 67 17.88 -9.14 4.36
N ARG A 68 16.77 -9.14 5.12
CA ARG A 68 16.58 -9.98 6.31
C ARG A 68 16.57 -11.45 5.92
N TYR A 69 15.88 -11.79 4.83
CA TYR A 69 15.64 -13.17 4.43
C TYR A 69 16.47 -13.64 3.25
N ASP A 70 17.38 -12.82 2.71
CA ASP A 70 18.25 -13.21 1.58
C ASP A 70 17.47 -13.64 0.32
N VAL A 71 16.41 -12.88 0.01
CA VAL A 71 15.56 -13.06 -1.17
C VAL A 71 15.63 -11.77 -1.99
N PRO A 72 16.71 -11.54 -2.76
CA PRO A 72 16.96 -10.27 -3.45
C PRO A 72 15.85 -9.89 -4.45
N GLU A 73 15.16 -10.87 -5.02
CA GLU A 73 14.06 -10.66 -5.97
C GLU A 73 12.87 -9.90 -5.37
N ILE A 74 12.71 -9.87 -4.04
CA ILE A 74 11.68 -9.03 -3.38
C ILE A 74 12.00 -7.54 -3.58
N GLU A 75 13.28 -7.16 -3.59
CA GLU A 75 13.70 -5.76 -3.81
C GLU A 75 13.45 -5.30 -5.26
N HIS A 76 13.25 -6.24 -6.20
CA HIS A 76 12.80 -5.90 -7.56
C HIS A 76 11.43 -5.21 -7.57
N LEU A 77 10.62 -5.41 -6.54
CA LEU A 77 9.31 -4.78 -6.41
C LEU A 77 9.39 -3.38 -5.80
N ALA A 78 10.46 -3.05 -5.08
CA ALA A 78 10.51 -1.90 -4.18
C ALA A 78 10.31 -0.54 -4.87
N THR A 79 11.00 -0.28 -5.98
CA THR A 79 10.91 1.01 -6.68
C THR A 79 10.39 0.83 -8.10
N ASN A 80 9.80 1.88 -8.68
CA ASN A 80 9.34 1.84 -10.07
C ASN A 80 10.47 1.48 -11.04
N GLY A 81 11.68 1.99 -10.81
CA GLY A 81 12.85 1.65 -11.61
C GLY A 81 13.19 0.16 -11.53
N ALA A 82 13.21 -0.42 -10.33
CA ALA A 82 13.48 -1.85 -10.15
C ALA A 82 12.38 -2.72 -10.77
N LEU A 83 11.12 -2.38 -10.52
CA LEU A 83 9.96 -3.12 -11.02
C LEU A 83 9.97 -3.19 -12.55
N ARG A 84 10.25 -2.06 -13.19
CA ARG A 84 10.33 -1.97 -14.66
C ARG A 84 11.50 -2.74 -15.24
N ARG A 85 12.64 -2.77 -14.53
CA ARG A 85 13.85 -3.45 -15.00
C ARG A 85 13.78 -4.97 -14.92
N HIS A 86 13.05 -5.49 -13.93
CA HIS A 86 13.10 -6.90 -13.57
C HIS A 86 11.77 -7.63 -13.71
N VAL A 87 10.64 -6.92 -13.71
CA VAL A 87 9.30 -7.53 -13.63
C VAL A 87 8.44 -7.16 -14.83
N SER A 88 8.03 -5.89 -14.94
CA SER A 88 7.10 -5.48 -16.00
C SER A 88 7.13 -3.97 -16.29
N SER A 89 7.04 -3.62 -17.57
CA SER A 89 6.81 -2.25 -18.04
C SER A 89 5.34 -1.83 -17.99
N ASN A 90 4.41 -2.76 -17.76
CA ASN A 90 2.99 -2.50 -17.53
C ASN A 90 2.77 -1.99 -16.10
N CYS A 91 3.48 -0.97 -15.67
CA CYS A 91 3.31 -0.40 -14.34
C CYS A 91 3.36 1.12 -14.41
N GLY A 92 2.59 1.75 -13.54
CA GLY A 92 2.64 3.19 -13.37
C GLY A 92 3.72 3.59 -12.40
N VAL A 93 4.16 4.83 -12.53
CA VAL A 93 5.06 5.48 -11.58
C VAL A 93 4.24 6.27 -10.57
N LYS A 94 4.65 6.25 -9.31
CA LYS A 94 4.03 7.02 -8.25
C LYS A 94 5.05 7.93 -7.59
N ARG A 95 4.95 9.23 -7.89
CA ARG A 95 5.76 10.31 -7.31
C ARG A 95 5.05 11.07 -6.20
N ASN A 96 3.74 10.85 -6.05
CA ASN A 96 2.94 11.52 -5.03
C ASN A 96 1.67 10.74 -4.66
N PHE A 97 1.14 11.08 -3.49
CA PHE A 97 -0.29 11.12 -3.24
C PHE A 97 -0.80 12.53 -3.56
N GLY A 98 -1.74 12.65 -4.48
CA GLY A 98 -2.45 13.89 -4.76
C GLY A 98 -3.87 13.81 -4.21
N PHE A 99 -4.28 14.82 -3.46
CA PHE A 99 -5.63 14.95 -2.92
C PHE A 99 -6.24 16.24 -3.46
N VAL A 100 -7.38 16.13 -4.14
CA VAL A 100 -8.08 17.27 -4.75
C VAL A 100 -9.50 17.25 -4.23
N TYR A 101 -9.90 18.31 -3.55
CA TYR A 101 -11.23 18.43 -2.98
C TYR A 101 -12.21 19.04 -4.00
N HIS A 102 -13.43 18.53 -4.02
CA HIS A 102 -14.47 18.96 -4.94
C HIS A 102 -15.74 19.33 -4.18
N ARG A 103 -16.38 20.40 -4.67
CA ARG A 103 -17.72 20.81 -4.27
C ARG A 103 -18.68 20.47 -5.39
N GLU A 104 -19.85 19.93 -5.06
CA GLU A 104 -20.80 19.45 -6.05
C GLU A 104 -21.28 20.57 -6.98
N GLY A 105 -21.29 20.30 -8.28
CA GLY A 105 -21.66 21.28 -9.31
C GLY A 105 -20.61 22.36 -9.61
N GLU A 106 -19.53 22.45 -8.84
CA GLU A 106 -18.49 23.48 -9.01
C GLU A 106 -17.25 22.96 -9.74
N PRO A 107 -16.54 23.79 -10.52
CA PRO A 107 -15.21 23.45 -11.00
C PRO A 107 -14.22 23.34 -9.83
N THR A 108 -13.19 22.50 -10.00
CA THR A 108 -12.12 22.36 -9.00
C THR A 108 -11.46 23.70 -8.70
N ARG A 109 -11.33 24.01 -7.41
CA ARG A 109 -10.63 25.21 -6.93
C ARG A 109 -9.14 24.90 -6.77
N ALA A 110 -8.28 25.73 -7.37
CA ALA A 110 -6.83 25.50 -7.40
C ALA A 110 -6.17 25.40 -6.01
N LYS A 111 -6.78 26.05 -5.01
CA LYS A 111 -6.30 26.06 -3.62
C LYS A 111 -6.80 24.89 -2.78
N GLU A 112 -7.83 24.17 -3.22
CA GLU A 112 -8.41 23.05 -2.47
C GLU A 112 -7.77 21.71 -2.90
N CYS A 113 -6.45 21.63 -2.81
CA CYS A 113 -5.70 20.39 -3.04
C CYS A 113 -4.44 20.31 -2.18
N THR A 114 -4.04 19.09 -1.78
CA THR A 114 -2.79 18.81 -1.08
C THR A 114 -1.98 17.73 -1.81
N GLN A 115 -0.66 17.68 -1.56
CA GLN A 115 0.21 16.65 -2.11
C GLN A 115 1.22 16.13 -1.08
N TYR A 116 1.40 14.82 -1.04
CA TYR A 116 2.50 14.16 -0.33
C TYR A 116 3.41 13.49 -1.36
N PRO A 117 4.60 14.05 -1.64
CA PRO A 117 5.57 13.44 -2.55
C PRO A 117 6.15 12.15 -1.98
N THR A 118 6.38 11.17 -2.85
CA THR A 118 7.15 9.96 -2.51
C THR A 118 8.65 10.26 -2.65
N TRP A 119 9.49 9.29 -2.30
CA TRP A 119 10.94 9.44 -2.37
C TRP A 119 11.43 9.48 -3.82
N GLY A 120 12.40 10.33 -4.14
CA GLY A 120 13.06 10.34 -5.44
C GLY A 120 14.12 9.22 -5.58
N PRO A 121 14.68 9.02 -6.78
CA PRO A 121 15.80 8.09 -6.96
C PRO A 121 16.99 8.42 -6.03
N PRO A 122 17.74 7.41 -5.54
CA PRO A 122 17.59 5.97 -5.80
C PRO A 122 16.58 5.24 -4.89
N LEU A 123 16.00 5.94 -3.90
CA LEU A 123 15.14 5.35 -2.86
C LEU A 123 13.67 5.20 -3.28
N GLY A 124 13.29 5.85 -4.37
CA GLY A 124 12.01 5.69 -5.08
C GLY A 124 12.21 6.02 -6.57
N PRO A 125 11.17 6.47 -7.30
CA PRO A 125 9.79 6.63 -6.86
C PRO A 125 9.08 5.30 -6.57
N ASP A 126 7.95 5.40 -5.89
CA ASP A 126 7.03 4.29 -5.64
C ASP A 126 6.34 3.86 -6.96
N SER A 127 5.55 2.79 -6.90
CA SER A 127 4.95 2.17 -8.07
C SER A 127 3.43 2.11 -8.00
N HIS A 128 2.80 2.16 -9.17
CA HIS A 128 1.50 1.55 -9.38
C HIS A 128 1.69 0.15 -9.97
N TYR A 129 1.52 -0.87 -9.14
CA TYR A 129 1.57 -2.26 -9.52
C TYR A 129 0.40 -2.64 -10.39
N PHE A 130 0.69 -3.15 -11.58
CA PHE A 130 -0.26 -3.96 -12.29
C PHE A 130 -0.18 -5.39 -11.75
N ARG A 131 -1.06 -5.68 -10.79
CA ARG A 131 -0.94 -6.83 -9.90
C ARG A 131 -0.88 -8.19 -10.59
N GLN A 132 -1.46 -8.32 -11.78
CA GLN A 132 -1.41 -9.57 -12.53
C GLN A 132 0.00 -9.96 -12.96
N ASP A 133 0.87 -8.98 -13.26
CA ASP A 133 2.27 -9.22 -13.63
C ASP A 133 3.13 -9.39 -12.37
N VAL A 134 2.88 -8.56 -11.35
CA VAL A 134 3.64 -8.58 -10.08
C VAL A 134 3.41 -9.88 -9.30
N ASP A 135 2.16 -10.31 -9.14
CA ASP A 135 1.84 -11.54 -8.41
C ASP A 135 2.39 -12.76 -9.17
N ALA A 136 2.29 -12.78 -10.51
CA ALA A 136 2.84 -13.88 -11.32
C ALA A 136 4.36 -14.00 -11.21
N TYR A 137 5.07 -12.86 -11.28
CA TYR A 137 6.50 -12.82 -11.06
C TYR A 137 6.87 -13.40 -9.69
N MET A 138 6.20 -12.94 -8.64
CA MET A 138 6.54 -13.34 -7.28
C MET A 138 6.17 -14.80 -6.96
N PHE A 139 5.12 -15.33 -7.61
CA PHE A 139 4.80 -16.75 -7.63
C PHE A 139 5.96 -17.58 -8.20
N HIS A 140 6.51 -17.17 -9.36
CA HIS A 140 7.64 -17.87 -9.96
C HIS A 140 8.93 -17.76 -9.15
N VAL A 141 9.14 -16.65 -8.45
CA VAL A 141 10.27 -16.55 -7.49
C VAL A 141 10.14 -17.59 -6.39
N ALA A 142 8.95 -17.78 -5.80
CA ALA A 142 8.74 -18.81 -4.78
C ALA A 142 9.06 -20.22 -5.31
N VAL A 143 8.59 -20.53 -6.52
CA VAL A 143 8.90 -21.79 -7.21
C VAL A 143 10.40 -21.95 -7.46
N SER A 144 11.11 -20.89 -7.85
CA SER A 144 12.55 -20.93 -8.10
C SER A 144 13.39 -21.26 -6.86
N TYR A 145 12.86 -20.96 -5.67
CA TYR A 145 13.47 -21.33 -4.38
C TYR A 145 13.03 -22.71 -3.86
N GLY A 146 12.19 -23.44 -4.60
CA GLY A 146 11.81 -24.82 -4.27
C GLY A 146 10.43 -24.99 -3.66
N ALA A 147 9.57 -23.96 -3.62
CA ALA A 147 8.19 -24.14 -3.20
C ALA A 147 7.42 -25.02 -4.21
N THR A 148 6.73 -26.05 -3.72
CA THR A 148 5.81 -26.84 -4.53
C THR A 148 4.51 -26.05 -4.70
N ALA A 149 4.23 -25.58 -5.91
CA ALA A 149 3.11 -24.70 -6.15
C ALA A 149 2.10 -25.29 -7.14
N TYR A 150 0.81 -25.17 -6.81
CA TYR A 150 -0.30 -25.55 -7.68
C TYR A 150 -1.26 -24.39 -7.87
N THR A 151 -1.46 -24.00 -9.13
CA THR A 151 -2.55 -23.11 -9.57
C THR A 151 -3.79 -23.93 -9.92
N HIS A 152 -4.94 -23.27 -10.08
CA HIS A 152 -6.24 -23.91 -10.35
C HIS A 152 -6.52 -25.06 -9.37
N THR A 153 -6.09 -24.90 -8.13
CA THR A 153 -6.24 -25.88 -7.06
C THR A 153 -6.94 -25.20 -5.90
N LEU A 154 -8.26 -25.32 -5.86
CA LEU A 154 -9.03 -24.70 -4.79
C LEU A 154 -8.93 -25.57 -3.52
N VAL A 155 -8.67 -24.93 -2.39
CA VAL A 155 -8.76 -25.59 -1.08
C VAL A 155 -10.22 -25.53 -0.63
N ASP A 156 -10.86 -26.69 -0.51
CA ASP A 156 -12.23 -26.81 -0.05
C ASP A 156 -12.29 -26.91 1.49
N ASP A 157 -11.26 -27.49 2.11
CA ASP A 157 -11.22 -27.70 3.56
C ASP A 157 -9.79 -27.79 4.13
N VAL A 158 -9.66 -27.52 5.42
CA VAL A 158 -8.46 -27.78 6.23
C VAL A 158 -8.92 -28.42 7.54
N LYS A 159 -8.40 -29.60 7.84
CA LYS A 159 -8.67 -30.32 9.09
C LYS A 159 -7.43 -30.22 9.96
N PHE A 160 -7.57 -29.69 11.16
CA PHE A 160 -6.46 -29.55 12.09
C PHE A 160 -6.41 -30.76 13.02
N GLU A 161 -5.23 -31.37 13.12
CA GLU A 161 -4.89 -32.43 14.05
C GLU A 161 -3.89 -31.89 15.11
N GLU A 162 -3.51 -32.71 16.09
CA GLU A 162 -2.57 -32.31 17.16
C GLU A 162 -1.16 -32.02 16.62
N ASP A 163 -0.72 -32.82 15.65
CA ASP A 163 0.62 -32.81 15.05
C ASP A 163 0.68 -32.14 13.66
N GLY A 164 -0.44 -31.63 13.13
CA GLY A 164 -0.46 -31.01 11.82
C GLY A 164 -1.84 -30.61 11.31
N ALA A 165 -1.96 -30.57 9.99
CA ALA A 165 -3.19 -30.29 9.28
C ALA A 165 -3.27 -31.03 7.95
N THR A 166 -4.42 -31.66 7.71
CA THR A 166 -4.81 -32.17 6.40
C THR A 166 -5.46 -31.06 5.56
N VAL A 167 -4.79 -30.65 4.48
CA VAL A 167 -5.33 -29.69 3.49
C VAL A 167 -6.05 -30.46 2.37
N VAL A 168 -7.36 -30.21 2.22
CA VAL A 168 -8.22 -30.87 1.25
C VAL A 168 -8.46 -29.95 0.06
N THR A 169 -8.03 -30.40 -1.12
CA THR A 169 -8.22 -29.66 -2.37
C THR A 169 -9.28 -30.30 -3.25
N ARG A 170 -9.91 -29.47 -4.08
CA ARG A 170 -10.96 -29.92 -4.99
C ARG A 170 -10.43 -30.82 -6.09
N GLU A 171 -9.29 -30.48 -6.69
CA GLU A 171 -8.77 -31.16 -7.88
C GLU A 171 -7.54 -32.06 -7.63
N LYS A 172 -6.79 -31.84 -6.54
CA LYS A 172 -5.48 -32.49 -6.32
C LYS A 172 -5.45 -33.49 -5.16
N GLY A 173 -6.60 -33.75 -4.54
CA GLY A 173 -6.73 -34.61 -3.37
C GLY A 173 -6.24 -33.92 -2.10
N THR A 174 -5.62 -34.67 -1.20
CA THR A 174 -5.17 -34.18 0.10
C THR A 174 -3.65 -34.00 0.16
N PHE A 175 -3.24 -33.07 1.03
CA PHE A 175 -1.86 -32.83 1.42
C PHE A 175 -1.77 -32.73 2.94
N GLN A 176 -0.62 -33.06 3.50
CA GLN A 176 -0.32 -32.90 4.93
C GLN A 176 0.63 -31.73 5.13
N ALA A 177 0.40 -30.93 6.18
CA ALA A 177 1.28 -29.82 6.55
C ALA A 177 1.39 -29.68 8.08
N SER A 178 2.58 -29.35 8.60
CA SER A 178 2.75 -29.06 10.03
C SER A 178 2.12 -27.73 10.46
N TYR A 179 1.94 -26.79 9.51
CA TYR A 179 1.32 -25.48 9.74
C TYR A 179 0.65 -24.93 8.47
N VAL A 180 -0.44 -24.18 8.63
CA VAL A 180 -1.21 -23.60 7.52
C VAL A 180 -1.29 -22.08 7.61
N VAL A 181 -0.86 -21.38 6.56
CA VAL A 181 -1.00 -19.92 6.45
C VAL A 181 -2.09 -19.58 5.45
N ASP A 182 -3.14 -18.90 5.89
CA ASP A 182 -4.17 -18.38 4.98
C ASP A 182 -3.78 -16.98 4.48
N ALA A 183 -3.47 -16.92 3.19
CA ALA A 183 -3.13 -15.74 2.40
C ALA A 183 -4.22 -15.40 1.37
N GLY A 184 -5.45 -15.92 1.53
CA GLY A 184 -6.57 -15.80 0.60
C GLY A 184 -7.22 -14.40 0.53
N GLY A 185 -6.75 -13.45 1.33
CA GLY A 185 -7.29 -12.08 1.38
C GLY A 185 -8.77 -12.07 1.78
N MET A 186 -9.58 -11.24 1.13
CA MET A 186 -11.02 -11.14 1.43
C MET A 186 -11.79 -12.46 1.24
N ARG A 187 -11.23 -13.41 0.49
CA ARG A 187 -11.81 -14.74 0.25
C ARG A 187 -11.06 -15.84 1.01
N ALA A 188 -10.39 -15.47 2.11
CA ALA A 188 -9.73 -16.42 3.00
C ALA A 188 -10.72 -17.48 3.50
N LEU A 189 -10.25 -18.71 3.57
CA LEU A 189 -11.04 -19.89 3.90
C LEU A 189 -11.14 -20.09 5.42
N LEU A 190 -10.01 -20.00 6.11
CA LEU A 190 -9.92 -20.31 7.54
C LEU A 190 -10.83 -19.45 8.42
N PRO A 191 -11.01 -18.14 8.19
CA PRO A 191 -11.90 -17.33 9.02
C PRO A 191 -13.35 -17.82 9.05
N GLU A 192 -13.86 -18.31 7.92
CA GLU A 192 -15.21 -18.88 7.83
C GLU A 192 -15.25 -20.29 8.43
N ARG A 193 -14.29 -21.15 8.05
CA ARG A 193 -14.26 -22.55 8.51
C ARG A 193 -14.11 -22.69 10.02
N LEU A 194 -13.33 -21.81 10.64
CA LEU A 194 -13.06 -21.81 12.07
C LEU A 194 -14.00 -20.89 12.86
N GLY A 195 -14.98 -20.26 12.22
CA GLY A 195 -15.94 -19.36 12.89
C GLY A 195 -15.29 -18.13 13.51
N LEU A 196 -14.19 -17.64 12.91
CA LEU A 196 -13.41 -16.51 13.44
C LEU A 196 -13.99 -15.17 13.03
N ARG A 197 -14.78 -15.10 11.95
CA ARG A 197 -15.41 -13.85 11.51
C ARG A 197 -16.29 -13.28 12.61
N GLN A 198 -16.22 -11.97 12.76
CA GLN A 198 -17.08 -11.21 13.66
C GLN A 198 -17.63 -10.00 12.95
N GLU A 199 -18.65 -9.38 13.54
CA GLU A 199 -19.04 -8.04 13.14
C GLU A 199 -17.81 -7.11 13.29
N PRO A 200 -17.39 -6.43 12.22
CA PRO A 200 -16.20 -5.60 12.24
C PRO A 200 -16.36 -4.47 13.27
N PRO A 201 -15.48 -4.40 14.29
CA PRO A 201 -15.56 -3.44 15.40
C PRO A 201 -14.99 -2.07 15.00
N TYR A 202 -15.18 -1.72 13.73
CA TYR A 202 -14.56 -0.56 13.09
C TYR A 202 -15.59 0.56 12.92
N ARG A 203 -15.16 1.80 13.20
CA ARG A 203 -15.94 3.03 12.98
C ARG A 203 -16.14 3.29 11.50
N THR A 204 -15.15 2.96 10.69
CA THR A 204 -15.23 3.08 9.24
C THR A 204 -16.33 2.17 8.71
N ARG A 205 -17.24 2.78 7.95
CA ARG A 205 -18.39 2.13 7.31
C ARG A 205 -18.46 2.62 5.88
N SER A 206 -17.66 2.02 5.00
CA SER A 206 -17.60 2.40 3.59
C SER A 206 -17.89 1.23 2.68
N ARG A 207 -18.28 1.56 1.44
CA ARG A 207 -18.40 0.61 0.32
C ARG A 207 -17.65 1.13 -0.90
N THR A 208 -17.37 0.25 -1.86
CA THR A 208 -16.52 0.56 -3.00
C THR A 208 -17.14 0.09 -4.31
N ILE A 209 -17.00 0.91 -5.35
CA ILE A 209 -17.26 0.55 -6.74
C ILE A 209 -16.00 0.76 -7.56
N PHE A 210 -15.54 -0.23 -8.30
CA PHE A 210 -14.27 -0.11 -9.03
C PHE A 210 -14.18 -0.92 -10.31
N THR A 211 -13.28 -0.49 -11.20
CA THR A 211 -12.93 -1.17 -12.46
C THR A 211 -11.55 -0.71 -12.96
N HIS A 212 -11.10 -1.26 -14.08
CA HIS A 212 -10.03 -0.65 -14.89
C HIS A 212 -10.63 -0.03 -16.14
N MET A 213 -10.07 1.10 -16.54
CA MET A 213 -10.47 1.85 -17.72
C MET A 213 -9.30 2.09 -18.66
N VAL A 214 -9.61 2.43 -19.91
CA VAL A 214 -8.68 3.10 -20.84
C VAL A 214 -9.21 4.51 -21.13
N ASN A 215 -8.35 5.35 -21.72
CA ASN A 215 -8.68 6.72 -22.13
C ASN A 215 -9.11 7.65 -20.97
N VAL A 216 -8.70 7.34 -19.73
CA VAL A 216 -8.82 8.27 -18.60
C VAL A 216 -7.81 9.40 -18.81
N ARG A 217 -8.29 10.65 -18.92
CA ARG A 217 -7.39 11.79 -19.17
C ARG A 217 -6.47 12.01 -17.96
N PRO A 218 -5.21 12.43 -18.18
CA PRO A 218 -4.37 12.94 -17.10
C PRO A 218 -5.09 14.14 -16.44
N PHE A 219 -5.23 14.12 -15.11
CA PHE A 219 -5.93 15.20 -14.41
C PHE A 219 -5.28 16.57 -14.65
N ASP A 220 -3.97 16.61 -14.84
CA ASP A 220 -3.20 17.82 -15.18
C ASP A 220 -3.68 18.52 -16.48
N THR A 221 -4.49 17.86 -17.32
CA THR A 221 -5.10 18.45 -18.53
C THR A 221 -6.45 19.12 -18.28
N VAL A 222 -7.09 18.85 -17.15
CA VAL A 222 -8.43 19.35 -16.79
C VAL A 222 -8.48 20.07 -15.44
N ALA A 223 -7.39 19.99 -14.68
CA ALA A 223 -7.14 20.71 -13.44
C ALA A 223 -6.86 22.20 -13.72
N PRO A 224 -6.98 23.07 -12.70
CA PRO A 224 -6.39 24.40 -12.75
C PRO A 224 -4.90 24.35 -13.12
N PRO A 225 -4.34 25.41 -13.76
CA PRO A 225 -2.92 25.47 -14.11
C PRO A 225 -1.98 25.37 -12.89
N ARG A 226 -0.75 24.88 -13.14
CA ARG A 226 0.29 24.73 -12.10
C ARG A 226 0.59 26.02 -11.37
N GLU A 227 0.56 27.14 -12.08
CA GLU A 227 0.84 28.48 -11.55
C GLU A 227 -0.16 28.85 -10.43
N GLU A 228 -1.38 28.31 -10.50
CA GLU A 228 -2.42 28.53 -9.51
C GLU A 228 -2.35 27.52 -8.36
N HIS A 229 -2.29 26.21 -8.68
CA HIS A 229 -2.33 25.18 -7.64
C HIS A 229 -0.98 24.93 -6.96
N LYS A 230 0.14 25.33 -7.57
CA LYS A 230 1.52 25.30 -7.03
C LYS A 230 2.05 23.93 -6.54
N MET A 231 1.41 22.82 -6.92
CA MET A 231 1.88 21.49 -6.49
C MET A 231 3.21 21.12 -7.16
N PRO A 232 4.12 20.45 -6.43
CA PRO A 232 5.49 20.22 -6.90
C PRO A 232 5.62 19.13 -7.96
N SER A 233 4.64 18.23 -8.08
CA SER A 233 4.62 17.18 -9.11
C SER A 233 3.23 17.05 -9.76
N PRO A 234 3.17 16.61 -11.04
CA PRO A 234 1.90 16.38 -11.73
C PRO A 234 1.01 15.37 -10.99
N PHE A 235 -0.29 15.65 -10.90
CA PHE A 235 -1.24 14.75 -10.23
C PHE A 235 -1.32 13.38 -10.92
N SER A 236 -1.21 13.36 -12.24
CA SER A 236 -1.28 12.12 -13.04
C SER A 236 -0.06 11.22 -12.88
N GLN A 237 0.97 11.68 -12.17
CA GLN A 237 2.15 10.88 -11.82
C GLN A 237 2.13 10.35 -10.39
N GLY A 238 0.97 10.35 -9.76
CA GLY A 238 0.77 9.79 -8.44
C GLY A 238 -0.57 9.07 -8.34
N THR A 239 -0.88 8.65 -7.12
CA THR A 239 -2.21 8.18 -6.73
C THR A 239 -3.06 9.41 -6.50
N LEU A 240 -4.02 9.66 -7.39
CA LEU A 240 -4.92 10.81 -7.28
C LEU A 240 -6.20 10.42 -6.53
N HIS A 241 -6.57 11.25 -5.56
CA HIS A 241 -7.74 11.12 -4.71
C HIS A 241 -8.63 12.34 -4.95
N HIS A 242 -9.78 12.14 -5.59
CA HIS A 242 -10.80 13.18 -5.70
C HIS A 242 -11.72 13.09 -4.49
N LEU A 243 -11.55 13.99 -3.54
CA LEU A 243 -12.27 14.02 -2.27
C LEU A 243 -13.56 14.82 -2.41
N PHE A 244 -14.60 14.38 -1.72
CA PHE A 244 -15.86 15.11 -1.56
C PHE A 244 -16.54 14.66 -0.26
N GLU A 245 -17.58 15.39 0.15
CA GLU A 245 -18.30 15.09 1.38
C GLU A 245 -18.83 13.64 1.40
N GLY A 246 -18.32 12.83 2.33
CA GLY A 246 -18.66 11.41 2.50
C GLY A 246 -18.14 10.45 1.42
N GLY A 247 -17.14 10.82 0.61
CA GLY A 247 -16.57 9.88 -0.35
C GLY A 247 -15.36 10.38 -1.11
N TRP A 248 -14.76 9.48 -1.87
CA TRP A 248 -13.61 9.83 -2.70
C TRP A 248 -13.44 8.89 -3.90
N PHE A 249 -12.84 9.37 -4.99
CA PHE A 249 -12.40 8.53 -6.09
C PHE A 249 -10.90 8.30 -6.04
N TRP A 250 -10.45 7.11 -6.41
CA TRP A 250 -9.07 6.91 -6.82
C TRP A 250 -8.92 6.95 -8.34
N VAL A 251 -7.79 7.50 -8.80
CA VAL A 251 -7.31 7.38 -10.18
C VAL A 251 -5.84 6.96 -10.13
N ILE A 252 -5.56 5.72 -10.53
CA ILE A 252 -4.26 5.06 -10.45
C ILE A 252 -3.84 4.63 -11.87
N PRO A 253 -3.17 5.51 -12.62
CA PRO A 253 -2.76 5.21 -13.99
C PRO A 253 -1.59 4.24 -14.05
N PHE A 254 -1.62 3.31 -14.99
CA PHE A 254 -0.47 2.46 -15.37
C PHE A 254 0.27 3.00 -16.61
N ASP A 255 -0.30 4.01 -17.26
CA ASP A 255 0.13 4.64 -18.51
C ASP A 255 0.85 6.00 -18.28
N ASN A 256 1.27 6.29 -17.05
CA ASN A 256 1.83 7.60 -16.64
C ASN A 256 3.36 7.70 -16.66
N HIS A 257 4.03 6.72 -17.26
CA HIS A 257 5.48 6.69 -17.43
C HIS A 257 5.83 6.69 -18.92
N ALA A 258 6.84 7.48 -19.34
CA ALA A 258 7.16 7.69 -20.77
C ALA A 258 7.52 6.40 -21.54
N ASN A 259 8.03 5.39 -20.83
CA ASN A 259 8.38 4.08 -21.40
C ASN A 259 7.36 2.99 -21.01
N GLY A 260 6.20 3.37 -20.46
CA GLY A 260 5.13 2.44 -20.08
C GLY A 260 4.50 1.76 -21.29
N THR A 261 4.05 0.53 -21.11
CA THR A 261 3.40 -0.27 -22.17
C THR A 261 1.91 -0.48 -21.93
N SER A 262 1.41 -0.14 -20.74
CA SER A 262 -0.02 -0.22 -20.41
C SER A 262 -0.73 1.05 -20.88
N GLU A 263 -1.97 0.89 -21.36
CA GLU A 263 -2.93 1.98 -21.64
C GLU A 263 -4.01 2.07 -20.52
N LEU A 264 -3.89 1.23 -19.48
CA LEU A 264 -4.90 1.07 -18.44
C LEU A 264 -4.74 2.09 -17.31
N CYS A 265 -5.87 2.41 -16.67
CA CYS A 265 -5.95 3.14 -15.42
C CYS A 265 -6.92 2.42 -14.48
N SER A 266 -6.46 2.16 -13.25
CA SER A 266 -7.35 1.69 -12.19
C SER A 266 -8.14 2.86 -11.63
N VAL A 267 -9.45 2.66 -11.49
CA VAL A 267 -10.38 3.68 -11.00
C VAL A 267 -11.43 3.07 -10.08
N GLY A 268 -11.81 3.82 -9.07
CA GLY A 268 -12.86 3.42 -8.16
C GLY A 268 -13.38 4.59 -7.36
N VAL A 269 -14.56 4.42 -6.78
CA VAL A 269 -15.17 5.35 -5.83
C VAL A 269 -15.45 4.60 -4.54
N ASN A 270 -15.06 5.24 -3.45
CA ASN A 270 -15.30 4.82 -2.09
C ASN A 270 -16.30 5.77 -1.46
N LEU A 271 -17.32 5.21 -0.82
CA LEU A 271 -18.49 5.93 -0.36
C LEU A 271 -18.77 5.57 1.10
N ASP A 272 -18.95 6.59 1.93
CA ASP A 272 -19.52 6.42 3.27
C ASP A 272 -20.90 5.80 3.14
N LEU A 273 -21.11 4.69 3.84
CA LEU A 273 -22.31 3.87 3.73
C LEU A 273 -23.54 4.53 4.38
N GLU A 274 -23.34 5.39 5.38
CA GLU A 274 -24.42 6.12 6.04
C GLU A 274 -24.93 7.26 5.15
N ARG A 275 -24.01 7.92 4.44
CA ARG A 275 -24.36 9.02 3.53
C ARG A 275 -24.84 8.54 2.16
N TYR A 276 -24.18 7.51 1.62
CA TYR A 276 -24.46 6.98 0.29
C TYR A 276 -24.72 5.46 0.39
N PRO A 277 -25.88 5.06 0.96
CA PRO A 277 -26.28 3.66 0.97
C PRO A 277 -26.39 3.15 -0.47
N ARG A 278 -26.25 1.83 -0.64
CA ARG A 278 -26.37 1.21 -1.96
C ARG A 278 -27.80 1.41 -2.49
N PRO A 279 -27.99 2.02 -3.68
CA PRO A 279 -29.30 2.21 -4.25
C PRO A 279 -29.90 0.90 -4.74
N ASP A 280 -31.21 0.73 -4.52
CA ASP A 280 -31.96 -0.41 -5.06
C ASP A 280 -32.17 -0.27 -6.58
N GLY A 281 -31.97 -1.37 -7.31
CA GLY A 281 -32.29 -1.45 -8.74
C GLY A 281 -31.35 -0.70 -9.69
N MET A 282 -30.27 -0.08 -9.19
CA MET A 282 -29.25 0.60 -9.99
C MET A 282 -28.03 -0.31 -10.18
N SER A 283 -27.49 -0.37 -11.39
CA SER A 283 -26.24 -1.09 -11.64
C SER A 283 -25.03 -0.34 -11.09
N ALA A 284 -23.95 -1.07 -10.79
CA ALA A 284 -22.69 -0.48 -10.31
C ALA A 284 -22.10 0.54 -11.29
N GLU A 285 -22.28 0.32 -12.60
CA GLU A 285 -21.83 1.25 -13.63
C GLU A 285 -22.64 2.54 -13.63
N GLU A 286 -23.98 2.45 -13.62
CA GLU A 286 -24.87 3.62 -13.56
C GLU A 286 -24.58 4.47 -12.32
N GLU A 287 -24.39 3.81 -11.18
CA GLU A 287 -24.05 4.44 -9.92
C GLU A 287 -22.70 5.15 -9.99
N PHE A 288 -21.64 4.46 -10.43
CA PHE A 288 -20.31 5.06 -10.60
C PHE A 288 -20.38 6.34 -11.44
N TRP A 289 -21.07 6.29 -12.58
CA TRP A 289 -21.22 7.45 -13.44
C TRP A 289 -22.13 8.54 -12.85
N SER A 290 -23.09 8.19 -12.01
CA SER A 290 -23.89 9.19 -11.27
C SER A 290 -22.99 10.03 -10.36
N HIS A 291 -22.04 9.40 -9.65
CA HIS A 291 -21.08 10.11 -8.82
C HIS A 291 -20.10 10.95 -9.65
N VAL A 292 -19.59 10.41 -10.77
CA VAL A 292 -18.67 11.17 -11.66
C VAL A 292 -19.31 12.46 -12.16
N ARG A 293 -20.60 12.43 -12.53
CA ARG A 293 -21.32 13.60 -13.09
C ARG A 293 -21.56 14.73 -12.08
N ARG A 294 -21.49 14.45 -10.77
CA ARG A 294 -21.65 15.47 -9.72
C ARG A 294 -20.52 16.51 -9.72
N PHE A 295 -19.34 16.16 -10.25
CA PHE A 295 -18.14 16.97 -10.17
C PHE A 295 -17.59 17.31 -11.56
N PRO A 296 -17.79 18.55 -12.07
CA PRO A 296 -17.43 18.95 -13.42
C PRO A 296 -16.00 18.59 -13.87
N SER A 297 -14.99 18.75 -13.02
CA SER A 297 -13.61 18.40 -13.37
C SER A 297 -13.36 16.90 -13.45
N VAL A 298 -14.02 16.12 -12.57
CA VAL A 298 -13.97 14.65 -12.62
C VAL A 298 -14.68 14.18 -13.89
N ALA A 299 -15.88 14.68 -14.17
CA ALA A 299 -16.60 14.38 -15.43
C ALA A 299 -15.74 14.66 -16.68
N ARG A 300 -15.03 15.80 -16.73
CA ARG A 300 -14.09 16.09 -17.84
C ARG A 300 -12.90 15.12 -17.90
N GLN A 301 -12.39 14.66 -16.76
CA GLN A 301 -11.31 13.67 -16.74
C GLN A 301 -11.74 12.34 -17.35
N PHE A 302 -12.99 11.94 -17.10
CA PHE A 302 -13.59 10.68 -17.53
C PHE A 302 -14.36 10.78 -18.86
N GLU A 303 -14.36 11.94 -19.53
CA GLU A 303 -15.18 12.22 -20.73
C GLU A 303 -15.07 11.17 -21.84
N HIS A 304 -13.89 10.54 -21.99
CA HIS A 304 -13.63 9.49 -22.98
C HIS A 304 -13.25 8.15 -22.34
N ALA A 305 -13.33 8.05 -21.02
CA ALA A 305 -12.95 6.85 -20.30
C ALA A 305 -13.96 5.74 -20.58
N ARG A 306 -13.45 4.51 -20.77
CA ARG A 306 -14.28 3.31 -20.94
C ARG A 306 -13.74 2.18 -20.09
N SER A 307 -14.63 1.44 -19.44
CA SER A 307 -14.26 0.24 -18.68
C SER A 307 -13.73 -0.84 -19.63
N VAL A 308 -12.72 -1.59 -19.17
CA VAL A 308 -12.18 -2.77 -19.88
C VAL A 308 -12.47 -4.07 -19.13
N ARG A 309 -13.24 -3.97 -18.05
CA ARG A 309 -13.70 -5.08 -17.22
C ARG A 309 -14.98 -4.67 -16.49
N PRO A 310 -15.80 -5.65 -16.09
CA PRO A 310 -17.01 -5.37 -15.32
C PRO A 310 -16.70 -4.55 -14.06
N TYR A 311 -17.63 -3.68 -13.68
CA TYR A 311 -17.59 -3.01 -12.40
C TYR A 311 -17.81 -4.02 -11.27
N VAL A 312 -17.02 -3.89 -10.21
CA VAL A 312 -17.24 -4.59 -8.94
C VAL A 312 -17.82 -3.57 -7.97
N SER A 313 -18.96 -3.90 -7.36
CA SER A 313 -19.55 -3.15 -6.25
C SER A 313 -19.55 -4.02 -5.00
N THR A 314 -19.12 -3.45 -3.88
CA THR A 314 -19.19 -4.10 -2.57
C THR A 314 -20.37 -3.56 -1.78
N ASP A 315 -20.79 -4.32 -0.77
CA ASP A 315 -21.53 -3.77 0.37
C ASP A 315 -20.49 -3.15 1.35
N ARG A 316 -20.69 -3.25 2.67
CA ARG A 316 -19.68 -2.81 3.65
C ARG A 316 -18.35 -3.52 3.37
N THR A 317 -17.29 -2.75 3.09
CA THR A 317 -15.99 -3.29 2.71
C THR A 317 -15.19 -3.80 3.91
N GLN A 318 -15.46 -3.27 5.10
CA GLN A 318 -14.77 -3.65 6.32
C GLN A 318 -15.19 -5.06 6.78
N PHE A 319 -14.22 -5.86 7.22
CA PHE A 319 -14.43 -7.14 7.89
C PHE A 319 -13.33 -7.36 8.93
N SER A 320 -13.57 -8.27 9.88
CA SER A 320 -12.64 -8.60 10.96
C SER A 320 -12.78 -10.07 11.36
N SER A 321 -11.68 -10.71 11.71
CA SER A 321 -11.67 -11.94 12.51
C SER A 321 -11.44 -11.63 14.00
N GLN A 322 -11.82 -12.53 14.90
CA GLN A 322 -11.56 -12.41 16.34
C GLN A 322 -10.08 -12.66 16.64
N THR A 323 -9.54 -13.72 16.08
CA THR A 323 -8.14 -14.13 16.23
C THR A 323 -7.43 -14.21 14.88
N VAL A 324 -6.11 -14.20 14.93
CA VAL A 324 -5.22 -14.23 13.75
C VAL A 324 -4.33 -15.47 13.74
N VAL A 325 -4.10 -16.07 14.91
CA VAL A 325 -3.17 -17.18 15.10
C VAL A 325 -3.84 -18.29 15.92
N GLY A 326 -3.38 -19.52 15.68
CA GLY A 326 -3.65 -20.71 16.49
C GLY A 326 -2.52 -21.72 16.33
N ASP A 327 -2.64 -22.87 16.99
CA ASP A 327 -1.52 -23.84 17.14
C ASP A 327 -0.99 -24.38 15.81
N ARG A 328 -1.83 -24.47 14.78
CA ARG A 328 -1.46 -25.02 13.47
C ARG A 328 -1.80 -24.11 12.31
N TRP A 329 -2.14 -22.86 12.59
CA TRP A 329 -2.50 -21.91 11.55
C TRP A 329 -2.30 -20.44 11.92
N CYS A 330 -2.11 -19.61 10.89
CA CYS A 330 -2.25 -18.17 11.01
C CYS A 330 -2.86 -17.53 9.77
N LEU A 331 -3.38 -16.31 9.93
CA LEU A 331 -3.90 -15.49 8.85
C LEU A 331 -2.89 -14.40 8.50
N LEU A 332 -2.65 -14.17 7.20
CA LEU A 332 -2.05 -12.91 6.78
C LEU A 332 -3.02 -11.75 7.02
N PRO A 333 -2.55 -10.49 7.11
CA PRO A 333 -3.39 -9.37 7.57
C PRO A 333 -4.71 -9.23 6.82
N HIS A 334 -4.70 -9.27 5.48
CA HIS A 334 -5.92 -9.13 4.67
C HIS A 334 -6.80 -10.38 4.61
N ALA A 335 -6.35 -11.51 5.16
CA ALA A 335 -7.22 -12.64 5.46
C ALA A 335 -8.01 -12.39 6.75
N SER A 336 -7.45 -11.64 7.70
CA SER A 336 -8.09 -11.32 8.98
C SER A 336 -8.98 -10.09 8.92
N ASP A 337 -8.49 -8.97 8.39
CA ASP A 337 -9.21 -7.69 8.43
C ASP A 337 -8.97 -6.83 7.19
N PHE A 338 -9.88 -5.89 6.96
CA PHE A 338 -9.72 -4.82 5.99
C PHE A 338 -10.46 -3.56 6.46
N ILE A 339 -9.90 -2.38 6.15
CA ILE A 339 -10.51 -1.08 6.46
C ILE A 339 -10.95 -0.40 5.16
N ASP A 340 -10.05 0.26 4.45
CA ASP A 340 -10.38 1.05 3.27
C ASP A 340 -9.12 1.17 2.38
N PRO A 341 -9.25 1.31 1.05
CA PRO A 341 -8.10 1.56 0.17
C PRO A 341 -7.39 2.91 0.41
N LEU A 342 -7.99 3.85 1.14
CA LEU A 342 -7.40 5.16 1.44
C LEU A 342 -6.03 5.01 2.11
N PHE A 343 -5.05 5.82 1.68
CA PHE A 343 -3.64 5.76 2.07
C PHE A 343 -2.87 4.49 1.67
N SER A 344 -3.49 3.54 0.96
CA SER A 344 -2.80 2.37 0.39
C SER A 344 -1.99 1.54 1.39
N SER A 345 -2.48 1.42 2.63
CA SER A 345 -1.77 0.80 3.74
C SER A 345 -1.61 -0.71 3.63
N GLY A 346 -2.47 -1.38 2.86
CA GLY A 346 -2.59 -2.83 2.90
C GLY A 346 -1.29 -3.58 2.59
N LEU A 347 -0.57 -3.16 1.55
CA LEU A 347 0.70 -3.80 1.18
C LEU A 347 1.77 -3.58 2.26
N ALA A 348 1.85 -2.39 2.85
CA ALA A 348 2.80 -2.10 3.93
C ALA A 348 2.54 -2.98 5.17
N VAL A 349 1.27 -3.15 5.56
CA VAL A 349 0.86 -4.04 6.66
C VAL A 349 1.25 -5.49 6.35
N THR A 350 1.00 -5.96 5.12
CA THR A 350 1.40 -7.32 4.71
C THR A 350 2.90 -7.51 4.78
N VAL A 351 3.68 -6.62 4.16
CA VAL A 351 5.14 -6.71 4.13
C VAL A 351 5.74 -6.73 5.55
N MET A 352 5.26 -5.87 6.45
CA MET A 352 5.75 -5.86 7.83
C MET A 352 5.25 -7.02 8.68
N SER A 353 4.07 -7.59 8.40
CA SER A 353 3.67 -8.86 9.01
C SER A 353 4.60 -10.01 8.59
N LEU A 354 5.05 -10.04 7.32
CA LEU A 354 6.00 -11.05 6.84
C LEU A 354 7.39 -10.87 7.47
N ASN A 355 7.77 -9.62 7.79
CA ASN A 355 9.00 -9.37 8.55
C ASN A 355 8.99 -10.11 9.88
N ALA A 356 7.85 -10.15 10.57
CA ALA A 356 7.71 -10.86 11.83
C ALA A 356 7.40 -12.36 11.70
N LEU A 357 6.61 -12.75 10.69
CA LEU A 357 6.17 -14.13 10.51
C LEU A 357 7.28 -15.04 9.96
N GLY A 358 8.11 -14.55 9.03
CA GLY A 358 9.08 -15.37 8.31
C GLY A 358 10.05 -16.10 9.25
N HIS A 359 10.75 -15.37 10.13
CA HIS A 359 11.71 -15.98 11.05
C HIS A 359 11.04 -16.87 12.10
N ARG A 360 9.86 -16.48 12.60
CA ARG A 360 9.09 -17.29 13.56
C ARG A 360 8.70 -18.64 12.98
N LEU A 361 8.25 -18.70 11.72
CA LEU A 361 7.92 -19.95 11.05
C LEU A 361 9.16 -20.79 10.72
N ILE A 362 10.25 -20.16 10.27
CA ILE A 362 11.51 -20.88 10.05
C ILE A 362 11.99 -21.55 11.34
N ASP A 363 11.93 -20.83 12.46
CA ASP A 363 12.34 -21.37 13.76
C ASP A 363 11.35 -22.42 14.29
N ALA A 364 10.04 -22.22 14.09
CA ALA A 364 9.00 -23.19 14.45
C ALA A 364 9.23 -24.54 13.77
N VAL A 365 9.48 -24.53 12.45
CA VAL A 365 9.75 -25.75 11.67
C VAL A 365 11.04 -26.44 12.14
N ARG A 366 12.10 -25.68 12.44
CA ARG A 366 13.37 -26.26 12.91
C ARG A 366 13.28 -26.88 14.30
N GLN A 367 12.40 -26.35 15.15
CA GLN A 367 12.26 -26.73 16.55
C GLN A 367 11.07 -27.66 16.78
N ASP A 368 10.26 -27.91 15.75
CA ASP A 368 8.97 -28.59 15.82
C ASP A 368 8.06 -28.01 16.93
N ASP A 369 8.03 -26.67 17.00
CA ASP A 369 7.28 -25.91 18.00
C ASP A 369 6.39 -24.87 17.33
N PHE A 370 5.12 -25.23 17.19
CA PHE A 370 4.09 -24.42 16.55
C PHE A 370 3.09 -23.83 17.53
N ALA A 371 3.38 -23.85 18.84
CA ALA A 371 2.49 -23.35 19.86
C ALA A 371 2.04 -21.90 19.58
N THR A 372 0.76 -21.61 19.85
CA THR A 372 0.14 -20.31 19.56
C THR A 372 0.97 -19.13 20.11
N GLU A 373 1.58 -19.27 21.29
CA GLU A 373 2.36 -18.24 21.98
C GLU A 373 3.50 -17.67 21.13
N ARG A 374 4.11 -18.49 20.27
CA ARG A 374 5.17 -18.08 19.34
C ARG A 374 4.66 -17.01 18.36
N PHE A 375 3.39 -17.07 18.00
CA PHE A 375 2.77 -16.25 16.97
C PHE A 375 1.90 -15.12 17.53
N THR A 376 1.63 -15.06 18.85
CA THR A 376 0.80 -14.02 19.51
C THR A 376 1.23 -12.58 19.21
N TYR A 377 2.52 -12.37 18.92
CA TYR A 377 3.02 -11.08 18.42
C TYR A 377 2.25 -10.61 17.17
N LEU A 378 2.00 -11.50 16.21
CA LEU A 378 1.33 -11.18 14.95
C LEU A 378 -0.10 -10.73 15.19
N GLU A 379 -0.85 -11.44 16.03
CA GLU A 379 -2.21 -11.06 16.37
C GLU A 379 -2.26 -9.68 17.03
N THR A 380 -1.44 -9.47 18.05
CA THR A 380 -1.36 -8.19 18.77
C THR A 380 -1.02 -7.05 17.81
N TRP A 381 -0.03 -7.26 16.94
CA TRP A 381 0.43 -6.28 16.00
C TRP A 381 -0.62 -6.00 14.90
N ILE A 382 -1.17 -7.03 14.26
CA ILE A 382 -2.17 -6.92 13.19
C ILE A 382 -3.40 -6.18 13.70
N LYS A 383 -3.96 -6.59 14.84
CA LYS A 383 -5.15 -5.94 15.42
C LYS A 383 -4.88 -4.50 15.84
N ARG A 384 -3.67 -4.21 16.35
CA ARG A 384 -3.28 -2.82 16.64
C ARG A 384 -3.21 -1.98 15.37
N MET A 385 -2.61 -2.49 14.29
CA MET A 385 -2.50 -1.76 13.02
C MET A 385 -3.88 -1.47 12.44
N PHE A 386 -4.80 -2.44 12.42
CA PHE A 386 -6.13 -2.20 11.87
C PHE A 386 -6.99 -1.25 12.69
N ARG A 387 -6.87 -1.24 14.04
CA ARG A 387 -7.48 -0.18 14.87
C ARG A 387 -6.92 1.21 14.55
N PHE A 388 -5.61 1.33 14.37
CA PHE A 388 -5.01 2.59 13.95
C PHE A 388 -5.53 3.05 12.58
N TYR A 389 -5.58 2.15 11.60
CA TYR A 389 -6.07 2.49 10.27
C TYR A 389 -7.57 2.81 10.27
N ASP A 390 -8.36 2.18 11.14
CA ASP A 390 -9.76 2.55 11.34
C ASP A 390 -9.90 3.98 11.87
N ASP A 391 -9.15 4.33 12.92
CA ASP A 391 -9.11 5.71 13.43
C ASP A 391 -8.65 6.70 12.35
N LEU A 392 -7.60 6.34 11.60
CA LEU A 392 -7.04 7.17 10.55
C LEU A 392 -8.07 7.44 9.43
N VAL A 393 -8.71 6.38 8.95
CA VAL A 393 -9.66 6.45 7.83
C VAL A 393 -10.97 7.10 8.26
N SER A 394 -11.55 6.70 9.40
CA SER A 394 -12.81 7.28 9.88
C SER A 394 -12.69 8.80 10.10
N CYS A 395 -11.60 9.27 10.71
CA CYS A 395 -11.32 10.70 10.83
C CYS A 395 -11.06 11.38 9.48
N SER A 396 -10.55 10.65 8.49
CA SER A 396 -10.41 11.18 7.13
C SER A 396 -11.76 11.43 6.48
N TYR A 397 -12.69 10.48 6.56
CA TYR A 397 -14.06 10.66 6.04
C TYR A 397 -14.77 11.84 6.72
N ILE A 398 -14.66 11.98 8.04
CA ILE A 398 -15.19 13.14 8.79
C ILE A 398 -14.53 14.44 8.27
N SER A 399 -13.21 14.42 8.05
CA SER A 399 -12.51 15.61 7.57
C SER A 399 -12.83 15.99 6.12
N PHE A 400 -13.50 15.12 5.34
CA PHE A 400 -14.00 15.47 4.01
C PHE A 400 -15.21 16.41 4.04
N ASP A 401 -15.70 16.77 5.23
CA ASP A 401 -16.73 17.82 5.40
C ASP A 401 -16.27 19.19 4.86
N ASP A 402 -14.99 19.51 4.96
CA ASP A 402 -14.43 20.76 4.44
C ASP A 402 -12.92 20.64 4.14
N PHE A 403 -12.44 21.39 3.14
CA PHE A 403 -11.04 21.32 2.74
C PHE A 403 -10.07 21.72 3.85
N GLU A 404 -10.38 22.72 4.68
CA GLU A 404 -9.47 23.16 5.75
C GLU A 404 -9.33 22.10 6.85
N LEU A 405 -10.43 21.40 7.16
CA LEU A 405 -10.41 20.29 8.11
C LEU A 405 -9.60 19.12 7.55
N TRP A 406 -9.78 18.76 6.28
CA TRP A 406 -8.92 17.80 5.58
C TRP A 406 -7.45 18.24 5.58
N ASN A 407 -7.15 19.50 5.27
CA ASN A 407 -5.79 20.02 5.20
C ASN A 407 -5.06 19.86 6.55
N ALA A 408 -5.75 20.15 7.65
CA ALA A 408 -5.24 19.95 9.01
C ALA A 408 -5.05 18.45 9.33
N TRP A 409 -6.07 17.62 9.09
CA TRP A 409 -6.00 16.18 9.36
C TRP A 409 -4.93 15.45 8.53
N ASN A 410 -4.80 15.80 7.25
CA ASN A 410 -3.82 15.26 6.33
C ASN A 410 -2.36 15.49 6.80
N ARG A 411 -2.10 16.54 7.58
CA ARG A 411 -0.79 16.80 8.19
C ARG A 411 -0.45 15.82 9.30
N VAL A 412 -1.45 15.40 10.07
CA VAL A 412 -1.28 14.36 11.10
C VAL A 412 -0.82 13.07 10.43
N TRP A 413 -1.55 12.61 9.40
CA TRP A 413 -1.16 11.46 8.59
C TRP A 413 0.23 11.61 7.96
N THR A 414 0.55 12.80 7.46
CA THR A 414 1.85 13.09 6.85
C THR A 414 2.98 12.84 7.86
N ILE A 415 2.84 13.35 9.09
CA ILE A 415 3.86 13.16 10.14
C ILE A 415 3.95 11.70 10.56
N THR A 416 2.84 11.00 10.79
CA THR A 416 2.88 9.57 11.15
C THR A 416 3.58 8.74 10.07
N THR A 417 3.25 8.97 8.80
CA THR A 417 3.85 8.31 7.63
C THR A 417 5.36 8.51 7.58
N LEU A 418 5.83 9.73 7.80
CA LEU A 418 7.25 10.08 7.72
C LEU A 418 8.09 9.39 8.79
N TYR A 419 7.59 9.33 10.03
CA TYR A 419 8.28 8.63 11.10
C TYR A 419 8.27 7.11 10.90
N GLY A 420 7.13 6.54 10.47
CA GLY A 420 7.03 5.11 10.13
C GLY A 420 8.00 4.69 9.02
N THR A 421 8.01 5.45 7.92
CA THR A 421 8.93 5.23 6.79
C THR A 421 10.39 5.35 7.24
N ASN A 422 10.72 6.40 8.00
CA ASN A 422 12.09 6.58 8.44
C ASN A 422 12.54 5.48 9.42
N ALA A 423 11.67 4.91 10.25
CA ALA A 423 12.01 3.78 11.12
C ALA A 423 12.62 2.60 10.32
N GLN A 424 11.94 2.20 9.24
CA GLN A 424 12.43 1.15 8.34
C GLN A 424 13.75 1.54 7.67
N ASN A 425 13.84 2.78 7.18
CA ASN A 425 15.07 3.29 6.56
C ASN A 425 16.26 3.31 7.54
N GLN A 426 16.07 3.69 8.80
CA GLN A 426 17.16 3.69 9.80
C GLN A 426 17.71 2.30 10.04
N VAL A 427 16.84 1.30 10.11
CA VAL A 427 17.24 -0.08 10.29
C VAL A 427 17.95 -0.62 9.05
N ALA A 428 17.47 -0.31 7.85
CA ALA A 428 18.17 -0.63 6.60
C ALA A 428 19.56 0.04 6.54
N VAL A 429 19.67 1.31 6.97
CA VAL A 429 20.96 2.02 7.08
C VAL A 429 21.90 1.38 8.09
N LYS A 430 21.38 0.86 9.20
CA LYS A 430 22.18 0.14 10.18
C LYS A 430 22.70 -1.18 9.58
N PHE A 431 21.84 -1.96 8.92
CA PHE A 431 22.22 -3.19 8.23
C PHE A 431 23.33 -2.95 7.20
N GLU A 432 23.23 -1.91 6.38
CA GLU A 432 24.26 -1.63 5.36
C GLU A 432 25.62 -1.21 5.94
N LYS A 433 25.66 -0.84 7.24
CA LYS A 433 26.92 -0.56 7.95
C LYS A 433 27.48 -1.78 8.66
N THR A 434 26.62 -2.64 9.20
CA THR A 434 27.02 -3.76 10.06
C THR A 434 26.99 -5.12 9.38
N HIS A 435 26.21 -5.25 8.31
CA HIS A 435 25.78 -6.50 7.68
C HIS A 435 25.18 -7.53 8.64
N ASP A 436 24.73 -7.07 9.81
CA ASP A 436 24.11 -7.89 10.85
C ASP A 436 22.59 -7.89 10.66
N ARG A 437 22.01 -9.06 10.40
CA ARG A 437 20.55 -9.23 10.20
C ARG A 437 19.75 -9.03 11.49
N ALA A 438 20.34 -9.19 12.68
CA ALA A 438 19.64 -8.99 13.95
C ALA A 438 19.17 -7.54 14.14
N VAL A 439 19.74 -6.58 13.40
CA VAL A 439 19.28 -5.18 13.44
C VAL A 439 17.82 -5.04 13.02
N PHE A 440 17.28 -5.96 12.23
CA PHE A 440 15.88 -5.93 11.79
C PHE A 440 14.90 -6.23 12.93
N ASP A 441 15.33 -6.83 14.04
CA ASP A 441 14.48 -7.08 15.21
C ASP A 441 14.04 -5.78 15.89
N ALA A 442 14.76 -4.69 15.65
CA ALA A 442 14.36 -3.37 16.09
C ALA A 442 13.00 -2.94 15.50
N LEU A 443 12.64 -3.44 14.31
CA LEU A 443 11.33 -3.18 13.67
C LEU A 443 10.17 -3.93 14.34
N GLU A 444 10.46 -4.76 15.34
CA GLU A 444 9.45 -5.43 16.15
C GLU A 444 9.35 -4.84 17.56
N GLN A 445 10.14 -3.81 17.88
CA GLN A 445 10.23 -3.20 19.20
C GLN A 445 9.93 -1.69 19.15
N PRO A 446 9.34 -1.09 20.20
CA PRO A 446 9.24 0.36 20.30
C PRO A 446 10.63 1.02 20.21
N PRO A 447 10.75 2.16 19.51
CA PRO A 447 9.67 2.95 18.92
C PRO A 447 9.33 2.59 17.47
N TYR A 448 9.94 1.54 16.88
CA TYR A 448 9.82 1.22 15.44
C TYR A 448 8.81 0.11 15.12
N ARG A 449 8.27 -0.58 16.13
CA ARG A 449 7.31 -1.67 15.96
C ARG A 449 6.07 -1.28 15.15
N GLY A 450 5.50 -0.11 15.41
CA GLY A 450 4.29 0.35 14.75
C GLY A 450 4.58 0.91 13.36
N LEU A 451 3.81 0.48 12.35
CA LEU A 451 3.72 1.23 11.10
C LEU A 451 3.25 2.67 11.42
N GLN A 452 3.58 3.62 10.56
CA GLN A 452 3.19 5.02 10.76
C GLN A 452 3.75 5.63 12.07
N GLY A 453 4.80 5.02 12.64
CA GLY A 453 5.51 5.54 13.82
C GLY A 453 4.70 5.50 15.11
N ILE A 454 3.59 4.75 15.16
CA ILE A 454 2.60 4.83 16.26
C ILE A 454 3.07 4.21 17.58
N ASP A 455 4.24 3.57 17.59
CA ASP A 455 4.91 3.12 18.81
C ASP A 455 5.93 4.13 19.34
N ASN A 456 6.10 5.27 18.66
CA ASN A 456 6.77 6.43 19.21
C ASN A 456 5.78 7.21 20.09
N PRO A 457 6.04 7.39 21.40
CA PRO A 457 5.11 8.06 22.31
C PRO A 457 4.69 9.47 21.89
N TRP A 458 5.54 10.19 21.16
CA TRP A 458 5.23 11.56 20.70
C TRP A 458 4.29 11.53 19.49
N VAL A 459 4.52 10.60 18.57
CA VAL A 459 3.66 10.38 17.40
C VAL A 459 2.29 9.86 17.84
N GLU A 460 2.28 8.90 18.77
CA GLU A 460 1.05 8.33 19.34
C GLU A 460 0.20 9.40 20.04
N ARG A 461 0.81 10.27 20.85
CA ARG A 461 0.10 11.39 21.49
C ARG A 461 -0.48 12.36 20.48
N LEU A 462 0.33 12.81 19.50
CA LEU A 462 -0.13 13.69 18.43
C LEU A 462 -1.34 13.09 17.70
N PHE A 463 -1.23 11.83 17.29
CA PHE A 463 -2.28 11.14 16.54
C PHE A 463 -3.56 11.01 17.37
N ASN A 464 -3.47 10.45 18.58
CA ASN A 464 -4.64 10.20 19.43
C ASN A 464 -5.37 11.50 19.80
N GLN A 465 -4.64 12.55 20.17
CA GLN A 465 -5.26 13.84 20.52
C GLN A 465 -5.86 14.55 19.31
N SER A 466 -5.26 14.40 18.13
CA SER A 466 -5.82 14.94 16.88
C SER A 466 -7.08 14.16 16.46
N ARG A 467 -7.06 12.83 16.58
CA ARG A 467 -8.23 11.97 16.36
C ARG A 467 -9.37 12.39 17.27
N ASP A 468 -9.11 12.56 18.56
CA ASP A 468 -10.13 12.92 19.54
C ASP A 468 -10.75 14.31 19.22
N ALA A 469 -9.97 15.26 18.71
CA ALA A 469 -10.49 16.56 18.24
C ALA A 469 -11.39 16.42 17.01
N VAL A 470 -11.05 15.55 16.05
CA VAL A 470 -11.91 15.27 14.87
C VAL A 470 -13.20 14.57 15.28
N LEU A 471 -13.13 13.62 16.22
CA LEU A 471 -14.32 12.95 16.75
C LEU A 471 -15.22 13.91 17.55
N ALA A 472 -14.63 14.82 18.34
CA ALA A 472 -15.37 15.87 19.02
C ALA A 472 -16.07 16.84 18.05
N TYR A 473 -15.45 17.14 16.89
CA TYR A 473 -16.10 17.88 15.82
C TYR A 473 -17.32 17.14 15.25
N ARG A 474 -17.16 15.85 14.92
CA ARG A 474 -18.28 15.01 14.45
C ARG A 474 -19.44 15.00 15.45
N ASP A 475 -19.14 14.94 16.74
CA ASP A 475 -20.13 14.89 17.82
C ASP A 475 -20.72 16.28 18.16
N GLY A 476 -20.36 17.33 17.41
CA GLY A 476 -20.86 18.70 17.60
C GLY A 476 -20.30 19.42 18.82
N GLN A 477 -19.24 18.89 19.44
CA GLN A 477 -18.60 19.44 20.64
C GLN A 477 -17.55 20.51 20.32
N LEU A 478 -16.95 20.44 19.14
CA LEU A 478 -16.05 21.45 18.60
C LEU A 478 -16.56 21.93 17.25
N THR A 479 -16.37 23.21 16.96
CA THR A 479 -16.54 23.75 15.61
C THR A 479 -15.37 23.35 14.72
N LYS A 480 -15.56 23.47 13.40
CA LYS A 480 -14.49 23.22 12.42
C LYS A 480 -13.22 24.01 12.73
N ASP A 481 -13.36 25.32 13.01
CA ASP A 481 -12.23 26.22 13.21
C ASP A 481 -11.49 25.89 14.52
N GLU A 482 -12.22 25.52 15.58
CA GLU A 482 -11.63 25.05 16.84
C GLU A 482 -10.83 23.75 16.65
N THR A 483 -11.38 22.79 15.88
CA THR A 483 -10.70 21.52 15.60
C THR A 483 -9.45 21.72 14.75
N VAL A 484 -9.52 22.56 13.71
CA VAL A 484 -8.35 22.92 12.89
C VAL A 484 -7.29 23.58 13.77
N ALA A 485 -7.65 24.59 14.56
CA ALA A 485 -6.73 25.28 15.47
C ALA A 485 -6.07 24.29 16.45
N ARG A 486 -6.86 23.37 17.02
CA ARG A 486 -6.35 22.35 17.95
C ARG A 486 -5.35 21.41 17.29
N ILE A 487 -5.59 20.95 16.06
CA ILE A 487 -4.64 20.08 15.35
C ILE A 487 -3.32 20.82 15.09
N PHE A 488 -3.35 22.09 14.66
CA PHE A 488 -2.14 22.87 14.44
C PHE A 488 -1.37 23.17 15.73
N GLU A 489 -2.07 23.37 16.85
CA GLU A 489 -1.47 23.46 18.18
C GLU A 489 -0.74 22.16 18.53
N LEU A 490 -1.41 21.01 18.40
CA LEU A 490 -0.82 19.69 18.66
C LEU A 490 0.40 19.40 17.78
N LEU A 491 0.35 19.75 16.49
CA LEU A 491 1.49 19.60 15.58
C LEU A 491 2.70 20.41 16.07
N ARG A 492 2.48 21.63 16.57
CA ARG A 492 3.54 22.49 17.13
C ARG A 492 4.08 21.94 18.45
N GLU A 493 3.20 21.56 19.37
CA GLU A 493 3.55 20.99 20.69
C GLU A 493 4.32 19.67 20.59
N SER A 494 4.06 18.89 19.52
CA SER A 494 4.74 17.62 19.31
C SER A 494 6.25 17.77 19.08
N GLU A 495 6.70 18.93 18.58
CA GLU A 495 8.04 19.20 18.03
C GLU A 495 8.49 18.18 16.95
N LEU A 496 7.57 17.37 16.41
CA LEU A 496 7.88 16.34 15.41
C LEU A 496 8.04 16.91 13.99
N CYS A 497 7.70 18.18 13.78
CA CYS A 497 7.67 18.85 12.48
C CYS A 497 8.99 19.61 12.21
N PRO A 498 9.90 19.09 11.37
CA PRO A 498 11.07 19.83 10.92
C PRO A 498 10.76 21.19 10.30
N ASP A 499 11.52 22.23 10.66
CA ASP A 499 11.41 23.58 10.07
C ASP A 499 11.72 23.63 8.55
N VAL A 500 12.32 22.56 8.02
CA VAL A 500 12.58 22.44 6.58
C VAL A 500 11.32 22.05 5.79
N TRP A 501 10.24 21.71 6.50
CA TRP A 501 8.92 21.37 5.97
C TRP A 501 7.93 22.51 6.21
N GLY A 502 6.92 22.59 5.35
CA GLY A 502 5.81 23.53 5.49
C GLY A 502 4.67 23.03 6.37
N THR A 503 4.86 21.95 7.15
CA THR A 503 3.78 21.30 7.90
C THR A 503 2.97 22.26 8.77
N LEU A 504 3.60 23.25 9.40
CA LEU A 504 2.93 24.20 10.31
C LEU A 504 2.34 25.42 9.59
N ASP A 505 2.60 25.60 8.30
CA ASP A 505 2.00 26.66 7.48
C ASP A 505 0.75 26.09 6.78
N PRO A 506 -0.48 26.56 7.10
CA PRO A 506 -1.69 26.06 6.44
C PRO A 506 -1.71 26.30 4.92
N GLU A 507 -1.01 27.31 4.42
CA GLU A 507 -0.95 27.63 3.00
C GLU A 507 0.03 26.72 2.22
N ASP A 508 0.99 26.07 2.89
CA ASP A 508 1.87 25.08 2.26
C ASP A 508 1.16 23.74 2.11
N ARG A 509 0.42 23.60 1.02
CA ARG A 509 -0.36 22.39 0.73
C ARG A 509 0.49 21.17 0.32
N CYS A 510 1.81 21.22 0.50
CA CYS A 510 2.73 20.09 0.39
C CYS A 510 3.50 19.90 1.71
N PRO A 511 2.83 19.48 2.80
CA PRO A 511 3.36 19.60 4.16
C PRO A 511 4.68 18.86 4.38
N ALA A 512 4.93 17.74 3.69
CA ALA A 512 6.17 16.97 3.81
C ALA A 512 7.37 17.58 3.05
N GLY A 513 7.15 18.67 2.31
CA GLY A 513 8.07 19.11 1.25
C GLY A 513 8.26 18.04 0.17
N VAL A 514 9.34 18.17 -0.60
CA VAL A 514 9.74 17.18 -1.62
C VAL A 514 10.94 16.37 -1.16
N PHE A 515 11.11 15.15 -1.67
CA PHE A 515 12.20 14.24 -1.32
C PHE A 515 13.23 14.06 -2.44
N THR A 516 13.52 15.14 -3.18
CA THR A 516 14.70 15.19 -4.06
C THR A 516 15.98 15.30 -3.24
N LEU A 517 17.14 15.10 -3.86
CA LEU A 517 18.41 14.94 -3.15
C LEU A 517 18.72 16.08 -2.18
N TRP A 518 18.54 17.34 -2.60
CA TRP A 518 18.88 18.50 -1.76
C TRP A 518 17.93 18.69 -0.55
N PRO A 519 16.60 18.73 -0.72
CA PRO A 519 15.64 18.67 0.38
C PRO A 519 15.86 17.49 1.33
N LEU A 520 16.13 16.29 0.81
CA LEU A 520 16.44 15.11 1.63
C LEU A 520 17.69 15.34 2.50
N MET A 521 18.75 15.91 1.93
CA MET A 521 19.95 16.26 2.70
C MET A 521 19.67 17.28 3.79
N ARG A 522 18.79 18.26 3.56
CA ARG A 522 18.37 19.23 4.61
C ARG A 522 17.66 18.54 5.76
N ILE A 523 16.81 17.55 5.49
CA ILE A 523 16.12 16.75 6.51
C ILE A 523 17.12 15.92 7.32
N LEU A 524 18.09 15.28 6.67
CA LEU A 524 19.15 14.52 7.37
C LEU A 524 20.03 15.42 8.25
N LEU A 525 20.36 16.63 7.79
CA LEU A 525 21.09 17.61 8.59
C LEU A 525 20.26 18.11 9.78
N TRP A 526 18.96 18.35 9.58
CA TRP A 526 18.04 18.67 10.68
C TRP A 526 18.00 17.54 11.70
N GLY A 527 17.80 16.30 11.27
CA GLY A 527 17.76 15.11 12.12
C GLY A 527 19.02 14.91 12.96
N LYS A 528 20.18 15.24 12.38
CA LYS A 528 21.47 15.11 13.05
C LYS A 528 21.77 16.25 14.03
N PHE A 529 21.43 17.49 13.68
CA PHE A 529 21.96 18.67 14.39
C PHE A 529 20.90 19.54 15.07
N ARG A 530 19.65 19.53 14.59
CA ARG A 530 18.60 20.47 15.02
C ARG A 530 17.35 19.80 15.60
N SER A 531 17.13 18.52 15.35
CA SER A 531 15.94 17.82 15.84
C SER A 531 15.86 17.81 17.37
N PRO A 532 14.65 17.77 17.95
CA PRO A 532 14.45 17.65 19.39
C PRO A 532 15.10 16.39 19.97
N ARG A 533 15.32 16.38 21.29
CA ARG A 533 15.98 15.26 21.98
C ARG A 533 15.28 13.91 21.77
N HIS A 534 13.95 13.90 21.68
CA HIS A 534 13.17 12.68 21.50
C HIS A 534 13.20 12.14 20.05
N VAL A 535 13.69 12.93 19.09
CA VAL A 535 13.89 12.53 17.69
C VAL A 535 15.37 12.20 17.43
N ARG A 536 16.28 13.01 18.01
CA ARG A 536 17.72 13.00 17.73
C ARG A 536 18.35 11.64 18.05
N GLY A 537 19.04 11.06 17.07
CA GLY A 537 19.72 9.78 17.24
C GLY A 537 18.82 8.55 17.12
N ALA A 538 17.50 8.72 17.04
CA ALA A 538 16.56 7.66 16.69
C ALA A 538 16.09 7.80 15.23
N TYR A 539 15.61 8.98 14.85
CA TYR A 539 15.09 9.25 13.52
C TYR A 539 16.01 10.19 12.73
N PHE A 540 15.99 10.07 11.40
CA PHE A 540 16.73 10.91 10.46
C PHE A 540 18.26 11.01 10.72
N THR A 541 18.89 9.92 11.19
CA THR A 541 20.26 9.95 11.77
C THR A 541 21.41 9.69 10.79
N GLY A 542 21.11 9.24 9.57
CA GLY A 542 22.12 8.84 8.60
C GLY A 542 21.52 8.34 7.29
N GLY A 543 22.40 8.00 6.34
CA GLY A 543 22.02 7.50 5.02
C GLY A 543 22.69 8.23 3.85
N ALA A 544 23.25 9.43 4.06
CA ALA A 544 23.84 10.22 2.97
C ALA A 544 24.91 9.46 2.14
N ARG A 545 25.79 8.70 2.80
CA ARG A 545 26.80 7.86 2.11
C ARG A 545 26.18 6.69 1.35
N MET A 546 25.14 6.07 1.91
CA MET A 546 24.37 5.01 1.23
C MET A 546 23.65 5.57 0.01
N ILE A 547 22.93 6.67 0.17
CA ILE A 547 22.22 7.35 -0.92
C ILE A 547 23.20 7.69 -2.05
N GLY A 548 24.38 8.22 -1.70
CA GLY A 548 25.43 8.48 -2.67
C GLY A 548 25.91 7.22 -3.41
N ARG A 549 26.12 6.10 -2.69
CA ARG A 549 26.50 4.81 -3.29
C ARG A 549 25.42 4.27 -4.23
N GLU A 550 24.17 4.22 -3.77
CA GLU A 550 23.03 3.74 -4.54
C GLU A 550 22.75 4.62 -5.77
N ALA A 551 22.96 5.93 -5.66
CA ALA A 551 22.83 6.83 -6.81
C ALA A 551 23.88 6.53 -7.89
N VAL A 552 25.12 6.21 -7.50
CA VAL A 552 26.19 5.80 -8.43
C VAL A 552 25.88 4.45 -9.07
N GLU A 553 25.42 3.47 -8.30
CA GLU A 553 25.04 2.14 -8.80
C GLU A 553 23.85 2.20 -9.77
N ALA A 554 22.83 2.99 -9.45
CA ALA A 554 21.68 3.23 -10.33
C ALA A 554 22.13 3.89 -11.64
N GLY A 555 22.95 4.94 -11.56
CA GLY A 555 23.48 5.64 -12.73
C GLY A 555 24.34 4.74 -13.63
N ALA A 556 25.22 3.93 -13.05
CA ALA A 556 26.07 2.99 -13.80
C ALA A 556 25.26 1.90 -14.51
N THR A 557 24.21 1.40 -13.85
CA THR A 557 23.30 0.38 -14.41
C THR A 557 22.49 0.95 -15.57
N ASP A 558 21.94 2.15 -15.41
CA ASP A 558 21.15 2.80 -16.46
C ASP A 558 22.04 3.19 -17.66
N LEU A 559 23.30 3.61 -17.44
CA LEU A 559 24.26 3.96 -18.50
C LEU A 559 24.54 2.78 -19.45
N ARG A 560 24.51 1.55 -18.95
CA ARG A 560 24.69 0.33 -19.76
C ARG A 560 23.50 0.01 -20.66
N ARG A 561 22.32 0.58 -20.43
CA ARG A 561 21.07 0.24 -21.13
C ARG A 561 20.49 1.37 -22.00
N GLY A 562 21.00 2.60 -21.89
CA GLY A 562 20.69 3.69 -22.82
C GLY A 562 20.65 5.08 -22.17
N THR A 563 20.93 6.13 -22.95
CA THR A 563 21.11 7.51 -22.46
C THR A 563 19.82 8.16 -21.94
N SER A 564 18.64 7.79 -22.44
CA SER A 564 17.36 8.44 -22.10
C SER A 564 16.85 8.10 -20.69
N LEU A 565 17.04 6.85 -20.23
CA LEU A 565 16.68 6.41 -18.87
C LEU A 565 17.60 7.08 -17.83
N VAL A 566 18.91 7.16 -18.11
CA VAL A 566 19.86 7.90 -17.27
C VAL A 566 19.45 9.36 -17.10
N GLN A 567 19.04 10.01 -18.19
CA GLN A 567 18.59 11.40 -18.14
C GLN A 567 17.35 11.59 -17.27
N GLN A 568 16.39 10.65 -17.29
CA GLN A 568 15.21 10.69 -16.42
C GLN A 568 15.57 10.46 -14.95
N THR A 569 16.37 9.43 -14.65
CA THR A 569 16.83 9.14 -13.28
C THR A 569 17.58 10.34 -12.69
N VAL A 570 18.53 10.91 -13.44
CA VAL A 570 19.28 12.10 -13.00
C VAL A 570 18.37 13.31 -12.84
N ARG A 571 17.45 13.58 -13.79
CA ARG A 571 16.48 14.66 -13.64
C ARG A 571 15.66 14.52 -12.36
N ASP A 572 15.11 13.34 -12.11
CA ASP A 572 14.21 13.07 -10.98
C ASP A 572 14.94 13.09 -9.62
N MET A 573 16.25 12.89 -9.59
CA MET A 573 17.07 13.12 -8.38
C MET A 573 17.05 14.60 -7.95
N TRP A 574 16.91 15.53 -8.88
CA TRP A 574 17.04 16.96 -8.63
C TRP A 574 15.71 17.73 -8.75
N VAL A 575 14.79 17.28 -9.60
CA VAL A 575 13.57 18.01 -9.97
C VAL A 575 12.35 17.10 -9.85
N ASN A 576 11.34 17.53 -9.09
CA ASN A 576 10.11 16.74 -8.88
C ASN A 576 9.08 16.91 -10.02
N TRP A 577 9.09 18.07 -10.69
CA TRP A 577 8.19 18.32 -11.83
C TRP A 577 8.76 17.78 -13.13
N ASN A 578 7.95 17.07 -13.91
CA ASN A 578 8.31 16.58 -15.24
C ASN A 578 7.10 16.52 -16.20
N ARG A 579 7.34 16.08 -17.43
CA ARG A 579 6.33 15.96 -18.50
C ARG A 579 6.14 14.53 -19.00
N ASP A 580 6.59 13.50 -18.28
CA ASP A 580 6.51 12.12 -18.81
C ASP A 580 5.06 11.66 -19.00
N TRP A 581 4.11 12.24 -18.25
CA TRP A 581 2.67 12.02 -18.38
C TRP A 581 2.05 12.55 -19.69
N THR A 582 2.76 13.42 -20.41
CA THR A 582 2.29 13.96 -21.70
C THR A 582 2.53 12.99 -22.86
N ARG A 583 3.40 12.00 -22.69
CA ARG A 583 3.78 11.03 -23.72
C ARG A 583 2.88 9.79 -23.67
N ARG A 584 1.57 10.00 -23.77
CA ARG A 584 0.59 8.91 -23.85
C ARG A 584 0.24 8.61 -25.31
N PRO A 585 -0.05 7.35 -25.67
CA PRO A 585 -0.61 7.03 -26.98
C PRO A 585 -1.89 7.85 -27.21
N ALA A 586 -2.10 8.33 -28.44
CA ALA A 586 -3.39 8.92 -28.78
C ALA A 586 -4.50 7.87 -28.59
N PRO A 587 -5.69 8.24 -28.08
CA PRO A 587 -6.80 7.32 -27.98
C PRO A 587 -7.06 6.65 -29.32
N ARG A 588 -7.12 5.32 -29.35
CA ARG A 588 -7.53 4.60 -30.56
C ARG A 588 -9.01 4.90 -30.79
N THR A 589 -9.32 5.72 -31.78
CA THR A 589 -10.70 5.97 -32.23
C THR A 589 -11.24 4.67 -32.82
N VAL A 590 -12.23 4.09 -32.15
CA VAL A 590 -13.08 3.07 -32.78
C VAL A 590 -14.10 3.87 -33.58
N GLU A 591 -14.01 3.87 -34.92
CA GLU A 591 -15.10 4.38 -35.74
C GLU A 591 -16.37 3.64 -35.33
N PRO A 592 -17.47 4.34 -35.00
CA PRO A 592 -18.72 3.66 -34.70
C PRO A 592 -19.08 2.82 -35.93
N GLU A 593 -19.19 1.51 -35.75
CA GLU A 593 -19.62 0.59 -36.80
C GLU A 593 -20.84 1.19 -37.49
N GLY A 594 -20.69 1.41 -38.80
CA GLY A 594 -21.71 2.04 -39.60
C GLY A 594 -23.05 1.38 -39.32
N ARG A 595 -24.03 2.19 -38.91
CA ARG A 595 -25.44 1.85 -39.04
C ARG A 595 -25.64 1.38 -40.47
N GLN A 596 -25.69 0.06 -40.68
CA GLN A 596 -26.20 -0.49 -41.92
C GLN A 596 -27.65 -0.03 -42.01
N SER A 597 -27.88 0.97 -42.84
CA SER A 597 -29.20 1.35 -43.30
C SER A 597 -29.86 0.13 -43.94
N LYS A 598 -30.98 -0.31 -43.36
CA LYS A 598 -32.06 -0.89 -44.14
C LYS A 598 -33.22 0.09 -44.12
#